data_AF-A0AAE1TX53-F1
#
_entry.id   AF-A0AAE1TX53-F1
#
_cell.length_a   1.000
_cell.length_b   1.000
_cell.length_c   1.000
_cell.angle_alpha   90.00
_cell.angle_beta   90.00
_cell.angle_gamma   90.00
#
_symmetry.space_group_name_H-M   'P 1'
#
loop_
_entity.id
_entity.type
_entity.pdbx_description
1 polymer ?
#
loop_
_entity_poly.entity_id
_entity_poly.type
_entity_poly.pdbx_seq_one_letter_code
_entity_poly.pdbx_strand_id
1 'polypeptide(L)' 'MIYRWGTYDPHKISIDDMSRASLVISDVLCEEDEQSSITGIVIIGDSEGMTASHVLGYTPGMMKKAMVLWQVMTNTR' A
#
# COMPACT_ATOMS: atom_id res chain seq x y z
N MET A 1 -6.47 6.16 -2.87
CA MET A 1 -5.57 6.04 -1.70
C MET A 1 -4.26 6.78 -1.99
N ILE A 2 -3.63 7.42 -0.99
CA ILE A 2 -2.39 8.20 -1.15
C ILE A 2 -1.31 7.64 -0.22
N TYR A 3 -0.12 7.35 -0.74
CA TYR A 3 1.08 7.08 0.04
C TYR A 3 2.06 8.23 -0.10
N ARG A 4 2.62 8.68 1.02
CA ARG A 4 3.71 9.66 1.06
C ARG A 4 4.92 9.06 1.74
N TRP A 5 5.82 8.49 0.94
CA TRP A 5 6.90 7.64 1.45
C TRP A 5 7.87 8.39 2.36
N GLY A 6 8.19 9.65 2.07
CA GLY A 6 9.13 10.44 2.87
C GLY A 6 8.59 11.02 4.17
N THR A 7 7.32 10.75 4.53
CA THR A 7 6.69 11.37 5.71
C THR A 7 6.83 10.57 7.00
N TYR A 8 7.06 9.25 6.90
CA TYR A 8 7.23 8.39 8.07
C TYR A 8 8.71 8.19 8.38
N ASP A 9 9.05 7.95 9.65
CA ASP A 9 10.41 7.63 10.06
C ASP A 9 10.62 6.11 10.01
N PRO A 10 11.45 5.59 9.08
CA PRO A 10 11.66 4.15 8.90
C PRO A 10 12.42 3.49 10.05
N HIS A 11 12.97 4.28 10.99
CA HIS A 11 13.57 3.76 12.22
C HIS A 11 12.58 3.64 13.39
N LYS A 12 11.40 4.24 13.26
CA LYS A 12 10.34 4.18 14.28
C LYS A 12 9.15 3.32 13.85
N ILE A 13 8.83 3.31 12.57
CA ILE A 13 7.68 2.60 12.01
C ILE A 13 8.20 1.57 11.02
N SER A 14 7.86 0.30 11.25
CA SER A 14 8.24 -0.78 10.36
C SER A 14 7.44 -0.73 9.06
N ILE A 15 8.00 -1.27 7.98
CA ILE A 15 7.26 -1.37 6.72
C ILE A 15 6.08 -2.35 6.82
N ASP A 16 6.13 -3.31 7.74
CA ASP A 16 5.04 -4.23 8.02
C ASP A 16 3.85 -3.50 8.66
N ASP A 17 4.11 -2.57 9.58
CA ASP A 17 3.07 -1.74 10.20
C ASP A 17 2.41 -0.81 9.17
N MET A 18 3.22 -0.20 8.29
CA MET A 18 2.72 0.59 7.16
C MET A 18 1.87 -0.24 6.21
N SER A 19 2.31 -1.46 5.89
CA SER A 19 1.59 -2.39 5.02
C SER A 19 0.26 -2.84 5.65
N ARG A 20 0.25 -3.11 6.96
CA ARG A 20 -0.96 -3.46 7.71
C ARG A 20 -1.97 -2.32 7.70
N ALA A 21 -1.52 -1.09 8.00
CA ALA A 21 -2.39 0.09 7.98
C ALA A 21 -3.05 0.28 6.61
N SER A 22 -2.26 0.11 5.54
CA SER A 22 -2.75 0.13 4.16
C SER A 22 -3.83 -0.93 3.89
N LEU A 23 -3.65 -2.15 4.39
CA LEU A 23 -4.62 -3.23 4.17
C LEU A 23 -5.93 -2.95 4.91
N VAL A 24 -5.86 -2.46 6.16
CA VAL A 24 -7.06 -2.05 6.92
C VAL A 24 -7.83 -0.93 6.20
N ILE A 25 -7.13 0.08 5.68
CA ILE A 25 -7.77 1.14 4.89
C ILE A 25 -8.42 0.58 3.62
N SER A 26 -7.77 -0.41 2.98
CA SER A 26 -8.29 -1.03 1.77
C SER A 26 -9.54 -1.87 2.05
N ASP A 27 -9.58 -2.57 3.18
CA ASP A 27 -10.73 -3.36 3.64
C ASP A 27 -11.96 -2.46 3.85
N VAL A 28 -11.78 -1.37 4.58
CA VAL A 28 -12.85 -0.36 4.81
C VAL A 28 -13.31 0.26 3.49
N LEU A 29 -12.40 0.58 2.57
CA LEU A 29 -12.76 1.11 1.25
C LEU A 29 -13.59 0.11 0.44
N CYS A 30 -13.23 -1.17 0.45
CA CYS A 30 -13.97 -2.21 -0.26
C CYS A 30 -15.37 -2.44 0.34
N GLU A 31 -15.56 -2.26 1.64
CA GLU A 31 -16.85 -2.45 2.32
C GLU A 31 -17.77 -1.22 2.20
N GLU A 32 -17.23 -0.02 2.43
CA GLU A 32 -18.04 1.20 2.55
C GLU A 32 -18.23 1.95 1.22
N ASP A 33 -17.26 1.85 0.29
CA ASP A 33 -17.33 2.51 -1.01
C ASP A 33 -17.76 1.53 -2.11
N GLU A 34 -19.07 1.36 -2.25
CA GLU A 34 -19.65 0.46 -3.26
C GLU A 34 -19.23 0.85 -4.69
N GLN A 35 -18.96 2.13 -4.97
CA GLN A 35 -18.49 2.57 -6.27
C GLN A 35 -17.08 2.01 -6.58
N SER A 36 -16.23 1.89 -5.56
CA SER A 36 -14.89 1.32 -5.71
C SER A 36 -14.90 -0.12 -6.19
N SER A 37 -15.97 -0.87 -5.93
CA SER A 37 -16.15 -2.25 -6.42
C SER A 37 -16.35 -2.32 -7.95
N ILE A 38 -16.89 -1.25 -8.56
CA ILE A 38 -17.18 -1.18 -10.00
C ILE A 38 -16.05 -0.46 -10.74
N THR A 39 -15.56 0.65 -10.18
CA THR A 39 -14.57 1.50 -10.85
C THR A 39 -13.14 1.15 -10.50
N GLY A 40 -12.93 0.30 -9.49
CA GLY A 40 -11.63 0.00 -8.92
C GLY A 40 -11.09 1.14 -8.05
N ILE A 41 -9.87 0.95 -7.56
CA ILE A 41 -9.16 1.88 -6.66
C ILE A 41 -7.90 2.40 -7.35
N VAL A 42 -7.68 3.72 -7.29
CA VAL A 42 -6.43 4.35 -7.71
C VAL A 42 -5.54 4.64 -6.50
N ILE A 43 -4.29 4.19 -6.58
CA ILE A 43 -3.25 4.44 -5.59
C ILE A 43 -2.28 5.48 -6.15
N ILE A 44 -2.07 6.57 -5.43
CA ILE A 44 -1.07 7.61 -5.76
C ILE A 44 0.11 7.45 -4.80
N GLY A 45 1.30 7.21 -5.36
CA GLY A 45 2.55 7.12 -4.59
C GLY A 45 3.40 8.38 -4.77
N ASP A 46 3.45 9.21 -3.74
CA ASP A 46 4.34 10.36 -3.64
C ASP A 46 5.68 9.94 -3.03
N SER A 47 6.73 10.03 -3.84
CA SER A 47 8.11 9.67 -3.47
C SER A 47 8.95 10.86 -3.00
N GLU A 48 8.35 12.04 -2.81
CA GLU A 48 9.08 13.17 -2.23
C GLU A 48 9.60 12.81 -0.82
N GLY A 49 10.88 13.11 -0.57
CA GLY A 49 11.54 12.80 0.70
C GLY A 49 11.89 11.32 0.93
N MET A 50 11.62 10.42 -0.03
CA MET A 50 11.97 9.00 0.10
C MET A 50 13.50 8.80 0.10
N THR A 51 13.99 8.02 1.06
CA THR A 51 15.42 7.70 1.22
C THR A 51 15.68 6.19 1.08
N ALA A 52 16.95 5.79 0.97
CA ALA A 52 17.34 4.38 0.93
C ALA A 52 16.81 3.59 2.13
N SER A 53 16.73 4.18 3.33
CA SER A 53 16.18 3.51 4.52
C SER A 53 14.72 3.08 4.33
N HIS A 54 13.92 3.86 3.58
CA HIS A 54 12.54 3.50 3.27
C HIS A 54 12.47 2.32 2.29
N VAL A 55 13.40 2.27 1.32
CA VAL A 55 13.46 1.21 0.29
C VAL A 55 14.02 -0.09 0.85
N LEU A 56 15.05 -0.01 1.69
CA LEU A 56 15.72 -1.18 2.27
C LEU A 56 14.82 -1.96 3.25
N GLY A 57 13.75 -1.33 3.77
CA GLY A 57 12.70 -2.04 4.49
C GLY A 57 11.92 -3.02 3.60
N TYR A 58 11.82 -2.76 2.29
CA TYR A 58 11.12 -3.63 1.35
C TYR A 58 12.00 -4.78 0.88
N THR A 59 11.80 -5.96 1.46
CA THR A 59 12.44 -7.18 0.95
C THR A 59 11.82 -7.62 -0.39
N PRO A 60 12.58 -8.31 -1.26
CA PRO A 60 12.04 -8.87 -2.51
C PRO A 60 10.82 -9.78 -2.30
N GLY A 61 10.79 -10.53 -1.20
CA GLY A 61 9.66 -11.39 -0.85
C GLY A 61 8.38 -10.59 -0.55
N MET A 62 8.50 -9.46 0.13
CA MET A 62 7.37 -8.55 0.41
C MET A 62 6.87 -7.89 -0.86
N MET A 63 7.77 -7.40 -1.72
CA MET A 63 7.41 -6.83 -3.01
C MET A 63 6.63 -7.84 -3.86
N LYS A 64 7.09 -9.09 -3.94
CA LYS A 64 6.36 -10.15 -4.67
C LYS A 64 4.96 -10.38 -4.11
N LYS A 65 4.81 -10.47 -2.78
CA LYS A 65 3.49 -10.63 -2.15
C LYS A 65 2.56 -9.46 -2.45
N ALA A 66 3.06 -8.22 -2.35
CA ALA A 66 2.29 -7.02 -2.66
C ALA A 66 1.80 -7.01 -4.11
N MET A 67 2.66 -7.37 -5.08
CA MET A 67 2.28 -7.43 -6.50
C MET A 67 1.16 -8.45 -6.76
N VAL A 68 1.23 -9.63 -6.15
CA VAL A 68 0.16 -10.65 -6.27
C VAL A 68 -1.14 -10.13 -5.66
N LEU A 69 -1.08 -9.51 -4.49
CA LEU A 69 -2.24 -8.94 -3.81
C LEU A 69 -2.94 -7.88 -4.67
N TRP A 70 -2.17 -6.96 -5.25
CA TRP A 70 -2.72 -5.93 -6.14
C TRP A 70 -3.35 -6.52 -7.39
N GLN A 71 -2.71 -7.51 -8.02
CA GLN A 71 -3.28 -8.20 -9.17
C GLN A 71 -4.61 -8.88 -8.83
N VAL A 72 -4.67 -9.63 -7.72
CA VAL A 72 -5.90 -10.33 -7.32
C VAL A 72 -7.01 -9.34 -6.96
N MET A 73 -6.72 -8.29 -6.17
CA MET A 73 -7.70 -7.25 -5.84
C MET A 73 -8.24 -6.53 -7.09
N THR A 74 -7.43 -6.38 -8.14
CA THR A 74 -7.88 -5.77 -9.41
C THR A 74 -8.54 -6.76 -10.37
N ASN A 75 -8.47 -8.07 -10.12
CA ASN A 75 -8.86 -9.12 -11.08
C ASN A 75 -9.99 -10.05 -10.57
N THR A 76 -10.53 -9.84 -9.38
CA THR A 76 -11.76 -10.51 -8.95
C THR A 76 -12.95 -9.96 -9.73
N ARG A 77 -13.34 -10.73 -10.76
CA ARG A 77 -14.70 -10.81 -11.32
C ARG A 77 -15.31 -12.14 -10.90
#